data_AF-A0A183DKI6-F1
#
_entry.id   AF-A0A183DKI6-F1
#
_cell.length_a   1.000
_cell.length_b   1.000
_cell.length_c   1.000
_cell.angle_alpha   90.00
_cell.angle_beta   90.00
_cell.angle_gamma   90.00
#
_symmetry.space_group_name_H-M   'P 1'
#
loop_
_entity.id
_entity.type
_entity.pdbx_description
1 polymer ?
#
loop_
_entity_poly.entity_id
_entity_poly.type
_entity_poly.pdbx_seq_one_letter_code
_entity_poly.pdbx_strand_id
1 'polypeptide(L)' 'MPLFVAAKDSRVNITRDGRIRIEQVNDDDRGIYECTATNEYVVNGHTEAHQVMLTRTLRVK' A
#
# COMPACT_ATOMS: atom_id res chain seq x y z
N MET A 1 -5.97 -6.31 -14.50
CA MET A 1 -5.16 -5.08 -14.38
C MET A 1 -5.66 -4.31 -13.18
N PRO A 2 -5.00 -4.34 -12.01
CA PRO A 2 -5.40 -3.46 -10.92
C PRO A 2 -4.70 -2.11 -11.09
N LEU A 3 -5.54 -1.08 -11.09
CA LEU A 3 -5.22 0.31 -11.29
C LEU A 3 -4.47 0.80 -10.04
N PHE A 4 -3.13 0.85 -10.11
CA PHE A 4 -2.28 1.64 -9.20
C PHE A 4 -2.67 3.12 -9.38
N VAL A 5 -3.75 3.56 -8.74
CA VAL A 5 -4.05 5.00 -8.58
C VAL A 5 -3.39 5.47 -7.29
N ALA A 6 -2.06 5.35 -7.24
CA ALA A 6 -1.27 6.50 -6.84
C ALA A 6 -1.08 7.34 -8.11
N ALA A 7 -2.18 7.84 -8.69
CA ALA A 7 -2.09 8.83 -9.74
C ALA A 7 -1.60 10.13 -9.09
N LYS A 8 -0.30 10.19 -8.78
CA LYS A 8 0.47 11.39 -8.42
C LYS A 8 -0.30 12.41 -7.56
N ASP A 9 -1.03 11.96 -6.55
CA ASP A 9 -1.70 12.86 -5.61
C ASP A 9 -0.63 13.48 -4.72
N SER A 10 -0.44 14.80 -4.84
CA SER A 10 0.57 15.55 -4.11
C SER A 10 0.38 15.51 -2.59
N ARG A 11 -0.83 15.17 -2.12
CA ARG A 11 -1.16 15.01 -0.69
C ARG A 11 -0.70 13.65 -0.16
N VAL A 12 -0.48 12.66 -1.03
CA VAL A 12 -0.12 11.29 -0.65
C VAL A 12 1.39 11.16 -0.57
N ASN A 13 1.88 10.81 0.61
CA ASN A 13 3.29 10.57 0.88
C ASN A 13 3.47 9.19 1.50
N ILE A 14 4.40 8.40 0.95
CA ILE A 14 4.83 7.13 1.55
C ILE A 14 6.11 7.41 2.32
N THR A 15 6.09 7.19 3.64
CA THR A 15 7.25 7.38 4.50
C THR A 15 8.24 6.22 4.35
N ARG A 16 9.49 6.42 4.80
CA ARG A 16 10.54 5.38 4.69
C ARG A 16 10.22 4.09 5.45
N ASP A 17 9.40 4.18 6.49
CA ASP A 17 8.89 3.05 7.27
C ASP A 17 7.61 2.43 6.67
N GLY A 18 7.22 2.80 5.44
CA GLY A 18 6.13 2.16 4.71
C GLY A 18 4.72 2.62 5.08
N ARG A 19 4.57 3.70 5.86
CA ARG A 19 3.25 4.28 6.17
C ARG A 19 2.78 5.19 5.04
N ILE A 20 1.48 5.12 4.74
CA ILE A 20 0.80 6.04 3.82
C ILE A 20 0.28 7.21 4.65
N ARG A 21 0.69 8.43 4.30
CA ARG A 21 0.20 9.68 4.89
C ARG A 21 -0.49 10.49 3.81
N ILE A 22 -1.76 10.84 4.05
CA ILE A 22 -2.57 11.67 3.14
C ILE A 22 -2.82 12.98 3.86
N GLU A 23 -2.39 14.08 3.28
CA GLU A 23 -2.67 15.42 3.79
C GLU A 23 -4.08 15.86 3.39
N GLN A 24 -4.77 16.59 4.28
CA GLN A 24 -6.09 17.16 4.00
C GLN A 24 -7.08 16.10 3.47
N VAL A 25 -7.25 15.02 4.24
CA VAL A 25 -8.18 13.93 3.92
C VAL A 25 -9.60 14.48 3.72
N ASN A 26 -10.24 14.05 2.64
CA ASN A 26 -11.61 14.42 2.32
C ASN A 26 -12.44 13.18 1.94
N ASP A 27 -13.72 13.39 1.62
CA ASP A 27 -14.69 12.31 1.38
C ASP A 27 -14.37 11.42 0.17
N ASP A 28 -13.58 11.91 -0.79
CA ASP A 28 -13.12 11.15 -1.97
C ASP A 28 -11.98 10.19 -1.62
N ASP A 29 -11.29 10.40 -0.50
CA ASP A 29 -10.25 9.49 0.01
C ASP A 29 -10.84 8.25 0.71
N ARG A 30 -12.16 8.17 0.90
CA ARG A 30 -12.80 6.98 1.51
C ARG A 30 -12.58 5.75 0.64
N GLY A 31 -12.25 4.63 1.26
CA GLY A 31 -12.09 3.38 0.53
C GLY A 31 -11.18 2.37 1.21
N ILE A 32 -10.80 1.35 0.45
CA ILE A 32 -9.86 0.31 0.88
C ILE A 32 -8.47 0.70 0.39
N TYR A 33 -7.53 0.73 1.32
CA TYR A 33 -6.11 0.89 1.07
C TYR A 33 -5.45 -0.47 1.19
N GLU A 34 -4.73 -0.88 0.15
CA GLU A 34 -4.01 -2.14 0.10
C GLU A 34 -2.50 -1.89 0.13
N CYS A 35 -1.80 -2.65 0.97
CA CYS A 35 -0.36 -2.69 1.02
C CYS A 35 0.09 -4.13 0.75
N THR A 36 0.94 -4.30 -0.27
CA THR A 36 1.51 -5.60 -0.61
C THR A 36 3.00 -5.56 -0.34
N ALA A 37 3.44 -6.41 0.59
CA ALA A 37 4.85 -6.65 0.87
C ALA A 37 5.28 -7.95 0.20
N THR A 38 6.37 -7.90 -0.55
CA THR A 38 7.03 -9.10 -1.09
C THR A 38 8.23 -9.42 -0.21
N ASN A 39 8.28 -10.63 0.31
CA ASN A 39 9.44 -11.14 1.00
C ASN A 39 10.12 -12.22 0.14
N GLU A 40 11.39 -12.00 -0.19
CA GLU A 40 12.21 -12.93 -0.97
C GLU A 40 13.17 -13.66 -0.03
N TYR A 41 13.21 -14.99 -0.13
CA TYR A 41 14.04 -15.83 0.72
C TYR A 41 14.50 -17.08 -0.03
N VAL A 42 15.59 -17.70 0.43
CA VAL A 42 16.15 -18.89 -0.22
C VAL A 42 15.73 -20.15 0.53
N VAL A 43 15.16 -21.12 -0.19
CA VAL A 43 14.84 -22.46 0.30
C VAL A 43 15.53 -23.47 -0.59
N ASN A 44 16.37 -24.32 -0.01
CA ASN A 44 17.10 -25.37 -0.75
C ASN A 44 17.87 -24.87 -1.99
N GLY A 45 18.41 -23.65 -1.94
CA GLY A 45 19.15 -23.05 -3.05
C GLY A 45 18.27 -22.42 -4.14
N HIS A 46 16.95 -22.43 -3.98
CA HIS A 46 16.00 -21.74 -4.85
C HIS A 46 15.50 -20.47 -4.16
N THR A 47 15.46 -19.35 -4.90
CA THR A 47 14.80 -18.14 -4.44
C THR A 47 13.29 -18.32 -4.55
N GLU A 48 12.61 -18.19 -3.41
CA GLU A 48 11.16 -18.15 -3.30
C GLU A 48 10.73 -16.73 -2.92
N ALA A 49 9.54 -16.33 -3.35
CA ALA A 49 8.97 -15.03 -3.02
C ALA A 49 7.53 -15.21 -2.51
N HIS A 50 7.26 -14.71 -1.32
CA HIS A 50 5.91 -14.68 -0.75
C HIS A 50 5.38 -13.27 -0.69
N GLN A 51 4.08 -13.11 -0.98
CA GLN A 51 3.38 -11.85 -0.86
C GLN A 51 2.50 -11.85 0.39
N VAL A 52 2.57 -10.76 1.16
CA VAL A 52 1.67 -10.47 2.27
C VAL A 52 0.86 -9.24 1.90
N MET A 53 -0.47 -9.37 1.89
CA MET A 53 -1.39 -8.30 1.54
C MET A 53 -2.13 -7.83 2.79
N LEU A 54 -2.00 -6.54 3.11
CA LEU A 54 -2.66 -5.88 4.22
C LEU A 54 -3.68 -4.89 3.67
N THR A 55 -4.93 -5.04 4.08
CA THR A 55 -6.01 -4.14 3.67
C THR A 55 -6.51 -3.31 4.84
N ARG A 56 -6.69 -2.01 4.64
CA ARG A 56 -7.25 -1.10 5.64
C ARG A 56 -8.32 -0.21 5.03
N THR A 57 -9.49 -0.16 5.66
CA THR A 57 -10.54 0.77 5.27
C THR A 57 -10.31 2.15 5.90
N LEU A 58 -10.22 3.19 5.08
CA LEU A 58 -10.31 4.57 5.53
C LEU A 58 -11.78 4.99 5.56
N ARG A 59 -12.22 5.42 6.74
CA ARG A 59 -13.51 6.06 6.94
C ARG A 59 -13.24 7.51 7.31
N VAL A 60 -13.80 8.42 6.53
CA VAL A 60 -13.77 9.85 6.80
C VAL A 60 -15.07 10.20 7.53
N LYS A 61 -14.97 11.00 8.59
CA LYS A 61 -16.12 11.46 9.39
C LYS A 61 -16.61 12.80 8.89
#